data_AF-A0A2V5KHL4-F1
#
_entry.id   AF-A0A2V5KHL4-F1
#
_cell.length_a   1.000
_cell.length_b   1.000
_cell.length_c   1.000
_cell.angle_alpha   90.00
_cell.angle_beta   90.00
_cell.angle_gamma   90.00
#
_symmetry.space_group_name_H-M   'P 1'
#
loop_
_entity.id
_entity.type
_entity.pdbx_description
1 polymer ?
#
loop_
_entity_poly.entity_id
_entity_poly.type
_entity_poly.pdbx_seq_one_letter_code
_entity_poly.pdbx_strand_id
1 'polypeptide(L)' 'MNERVTHQSTMPPGITPGALKIKEAAAYLGGISQITVRRLIERGLIKPNRALRHILISKAELDRFLSL' A
#
# COMPACT_ATOMS: atom_id res chain seq x y z
N MET A 1 -1.26 5.01 32.06
CA MET A 1 -1.29 5.31 30.60
C MET A 1 -0.37 4.33 29.90
N ASN A 2 -0.87 3.34 29.16
CA ASN A 2 0.00 2.43 28.41
C ASN A 2 0.14 2.94 26.97
N GLU A 3 1.38 3.26 26.60
CA GLU A 3 1.78 3.78 25.30
C GLU A 3 1.73 2.63 24.28
N ARG A 4 0.89 2.77 23.24
CA ARG A 4 0.83 1.80 22.14
C ARG A 4 2.09 1.95 21.30
N VAL A 5 3.10 1.14 21.57
CA VAL A 5 4.30 1.01 20.72
C VAL A 5 3.84 0.49 19.36
N THR A 6 3.77 1.37 18.37
CA THR A 6 3.56 0.98 16.99
C THR A 6 4.89 0.46 16.46
N HIS A 7 5.05 -0.87 16.41
CA HIS A 7 6.18 -1.48 15.72
C HIS A 7 6.11 -1.10 14.23
N GLN A 8 6.83 -0.05 13.85
CA GLN A 8 7.14 0.21 12.45
C GLN A 8 8.13 -0.87 12.02
N SER A 9 7.80 -1.64 10.97
CA SER A 9 8.77 -2.52 10.34
C SER A 9 9.81 -1.65 9.63
N THR A 10 10.93 -1.37 10.29
CA THR A 10 12.09 -0.77 9.65
C THR A 10 12.75 -1.86 8.80
N MET A 11 12.46 -1.88 7.49
CA MET A 11 13.24 -2.72 6.56
C MET A 11 14.69 -2.22 6.54
N PRO A 12 15.68 -3.12 6.40
CA PRO A 12 17.07 -2.71 6.26
C PRO A 12 17.24 -1.80 5.03
N PRO A 13 18.09 -0.77 5.11
CA PRO A 13 18.36 0.12 3.98
C PRO A 13 18.91 -0.71 2.80
N GLY A 14 18.25 -0.63 1.66
CA GLY A 14 18.63 -1.32 0.42
C GLY A 14 17.64 -2.37 -0.10
N ILE A 15 16.69 -2.84 0.72
CA ILE A 15 15.64 -3.76 0.25
C ILE A 15 14.39 -2.96 -0.09
N THR A 16 14.09 -2.87 -1.38
CA THR A 16 12.86 -2.26 -1.87
C THR A 16 11.78 -3.33 -1.96
N PRO A 17 10.70 -3.28 -1.15
CA PRO A 17 9.63 -4.29 -1.22
C PRO A 17 8.93 -4.25 -2.58
N GLY A 18 8.69 -5.42 -3.16
CA GLY A 18 7.99 -5.55 -4.46
C GLY A 18 6.49 -5.24 -4.40
N ALA A 19 5.89 -5.23 -3.20
CA ALA A 19 4.50 -4.87 -2.97
C ALA A 19 4.33 -4.09 -1.66
N LEU A 20 3.33 -3.23 -1.62
CA LEU A 20 3.05 -2.28 -0.54
C LEU A 20 1.71 -2.61 0.14
N LYS A 21 1.63 -2.40 1.46
CA LYS A 21 0.34 -2.40 2.17
C LYS A 21 -0.45 -1.13 1.86
N ILE A 22 -1.75 -1.11 2.15
CA ILE A 22 -2.63 0.05 1.86
C ILE A 22 -2.06 1.40 2.35
N LYS A 23 -1.50 1.46 3.56
CA LYS A 23 -0.92 2.70 4.10
C LYS A 23 0.24 3.21 3.25
N GLU A 24 1.13 2.30 2.85
CA GLU A 24 2.32 2.64 2.05
C GLU A 24 1.93 2.94 0.61
N ALA A 25 0.96 2.22 0.05
CA ALA A 25 0.41 2.50 -1.27
C ALA A 25 -0.29 3.87 -1.32
N ALA A 26 -1.01 4.25 -0.26
CA ALA A 26 -1.58 5.59 -0.11
C ALA A 26 -0.50 6.69 -0.15
N ALA A 27 0.61 6.49 0.59
CA ALA A 27 1.74 7.39 0.55
C ALA A 27 2.38 7.44 -0.85
N TYR A 28 2.54 6.27 -1.50
CA TYR A 28 3.13 6.13 -2.83
C TYR A 28 2.33 6.87 -3.91
N LEU A 29 0.99 6.83 -3.86
CA LEU A 29 0.10 7.48 -4.81
C LEU A 29 -0.03 9.01 -4.61
N GLY A 30 0.93 9.66 -3.95
CA GLY A 30 0.91 11.10 -3.67
C GLY A 30 0.28 11.48 -2.34
N GLY A 31 0.21 10.56 -1.37
CA GLY A 31 -0.26 10.87 -0.01
C GLY A 31 -1.78 10.89 0.17
N ILE A 32 -2.52 10.13 -0.65
CA ILE A 32 -3.99 10.06 -0.56
C ILE A 32 -4.47 9.27 0.68
N SER A 33 -5.75 9.41 1.03
CA SER A 33 -6.32 8.65 2.16
C SER A 33 -6.36 7.14 1.87
N GLN A 34 -6.20 6.31 2.92
CA GLN A 34 -6.34 4.84 2.80
C GLN A 34 -7.73 4.42 2.32
N ILE A 35 -8.77 5.20 2.63
CA ILE A 35 -10.13 4.97 2.14
C ILE A 35 -10.20 5.20 0.63
N THR A 36 -9.50 6.21 0.11
CA THR A 36 -9.40 6.44 -1.34
C THR A 36 -8.78 5.23 -2.03
N VAL A 37 -7.69 4.67 -1.50
CA VAL A 37 -7.07 3.45 -2.05
C VAL A 37 -8.06 2.28 -2.08
N ARG A 38 -8.83 2.06 -1.01
CA ARG A 38 -9.86 1.02 -0.96
C ARG A 38 -10.94 1.24 -2.00
N ARG A 39 -11.40 2.48 -2.19
CA ARG A 39 -12.38 2.84 -3.23
C ARG A 39 -11.83 2.60 -4.65
N LEU A 40 -10.56 2.89 -4.89
CA LEU A 40 -9.91 2.59 -6.19
C LEU A 40 -9.89 1.09 -6.46
N ILE A 41 -9.64 0.27 -5.44
CA ILE A 41 -9.72 -1.19 -5.52
C ILE A 41 -11.17 -1.65 -5.79
N GLU A 42 -12.14 -1.13 -5.05
CA GLU A 42 -13.56 -1.48 -5.20
C GLU A 42 -14.09 -1.10 -6.59
N ARG A 43 -13.61 0.00 -7.16
CA ARG A 43 -13.91 0.43 -8.53
C ARG A 43 -13.18 -0.37 -9.61
N GLY A 44 -12.29 -1.29 -9.24
CA GLY A 44 -11.48 -2.08 -10.18
C GLY A 44 -10.36 -1.30 -10.87
N LEU A 45 -10.04 -0.09 -10.40
CA LEU A 45 -8.98 0.75 -10.97
C LEU A 45 -7.59 0.29 -10.53
N ILE A 46 -7.47 -0.32 -9.36
CA ILE A 46 -6.23 -0.91 -8.83
C ILE A 46 -6.50 -2.38 -8.51
N LYS A 47 -5.67 -3.28 -9.04
CA LYS A 47 -5.73 -4.72 -8.78
C LYS A 47 -4.93 -5.11 -7.54
N PRO A 48 -5.58 -5.48 -6.42
CA PRO A 48 -4.87 -5.94 -5.22
C PRO A 48 -4.48 -7.42 -5.34
N ASN A 49 -3.43 -7.81 -4.62
CA ASN A 49 -3.20 -9.19 -4.24
C ASN A 49 -3.93 -9.49 -2.92
N ARG A 50 -4.86 -10.45 -2.96
CA ARG A 50 -5.72 -10.87 -1.84
C ARG A 50 -5.38 -12.25 -1.28
N ALA A 51 -4.28 -12.87 -1.72
CA ALA A 51 -3.87 -14.18 -1.23
C ALA A 51 -3.46 -14.18 0.25
N LEU A 52 -3.14 -13.00 0.81
CA LEU A 52 -2.74 -12.82 2.20
C LEU A 52 -3.83 -12.10 3.01
N ARG A 53 -3.78 -12.23 4.34
CA ARG A 53 -4.67 -11.51 5.27
C ARG A 53 -4.65 -9.99 5.06
N HIS A 54 -3.49 -9.46 4.68
CA HIS A 54 -3.33 -8.05 4.36
C HIS A 54 -3.37 -7.86 2.85
N ILE A 55 -4.13 -6.85 2.43
CA ILE A 55 -4.12 -6.40 1.04
C ILE A 55 -2.74 -5.85 0.72
N LEU A 56 -2.09 -6.48 -0.26
CA LEU A 56 -0.85 -6.00 -0.86
C LEU A 56 -1.14 -5.52 -2.28
N ILE A 57 -0.44 -4.48 -2.70
CA ILE A 57 -0.53 -3.93 -4.06
C ILE A 57 0.89 -3.91 -4.61
N SER A 58 1.12 -4.54 -5.76
CA SER A 58 2.45 -4.54 -6.39
C SER A 58 2.82 -3.11 -6.82
N LYS A 59 4.11 -2.78 -6.77
CA LYS A 59 4.56 -1.47 -7.25
C LYS A 59 4.23 -1.25 -8.73
N ALA A 60 4.43 -2.28 -9.56
CA ALA A 60 4.08 -2.24 -10.97
C ALA A 60 2.61 -1.87 -11.24
N GLU A 61 1.67 -2.30 -10.40
CA GLU A 61 0.25 -1.94 -10.54
C GLU A 61 -0.02 -0.49 -10.16
N LEU A 62 0.68 0.02 -9.15
CA LEU A 62 0.65 1.43 -8.74
C LEU A 62 1.28 2.31 -9.81
N ASP A 63 2.40 1.90 -10.38
CA ASP A 63 3.06 2.58 -11.50
C ASP A 63 2.14 2.63 -12.72
N ARG A 64 1.52 1.50 -13.07
CA ARG A 64 0.50 1.41 -14.13
C ARG A 64 -0.70 2.32 -13.84
N PHE A 65 -1.07 2.53 -12.58
CA PHE A 65 -2.15 3.45 -12.23
C PHE A 65 -1.76 4.91 -12.46
N LEU A 66 -0.52 5.28 -12.13
CA LEU A 66 -0.01 6.64 -12.26
C LEU A 66 0.34 7.02 -13.70
N SER A 67 0.48 6.04 -14.59
CA SER A 67 0.71 6.25 -16.02
C SER A 67 -0.57 6.34 -16.86
N LEU A 68 -1.75 6.31 -16.23
CA LEU A 68 -3.05 6.51 -16.89
C LEU A 68 -3.33 8.00 -17.10
#